data_AF-A0A2A8CTJ1-F1
#
_entry.id   AF-A0A2A8CTJ1-F1
#
_cell.length_a   1.000
_cell.length_b   1.000
_cell.length_c   1.000
_cell.angle_alpha   90.00
_cell.angle_beta   90.00
_cell.angle_gamma   90.00
#
_symmetry.space_group_name_H-M   'P 1'
#
loop_
_entity.id
_entity.type
_entity.pdbx_description
1 polymer ?
#
loop_
_entity_poly.entity_id
_entity_poly.type
_entity_poly.pdbx_seq_one_letter_code
_entity_poly.pdbx_strand_id
1 'polypeptide(L)'
;MEATSIAEPTQEEKEMYFQMAKKSYREKVAHLEEASTKNLEFQKSFDVTAESVAHHKASGNFALASAFIWSKVSSVNPISIDDSAKVNFEGQAWGVGLGGGDIWMGGWLANANVLNGDVKFQFVTHPAVTEISFYKNGTCVGVLAGGGLNVQLGSMGGSGTFSKA
;
A
#
# COMPACT_ATOMS: atom_id res chain seq x y z
N MET A 1 26.77 22.04 -30.39
CA MET A 1 25.60 21.37 -29.82
C MET A 1 24.62 22.47 -29.46
N GLU A 2 23.66 22.75 -30.34
CA GLU A 2 22.61 23.73 -30.08
C GLU A 2 21.54 23.06 -29.20
N ALA A 3 21.24 23.69 -28.07
CA ALA A 3 20.14 23.26 -27.20
C ALA A 3 18.83 23.60 -27.89
N THR A 4 18.09 22.58 -28.31
CA THR A 4 16.73 22.74 -28.81
C THR A 4 15.85 23.28 -27.67
N SER A 5 15.49 24.56 -27.76
CA SER A 5 14.48 25.16 -26.90
C SER A 5 13.14 24.45 -27.17
N ILE A 6 12.63 23.77 -26.16
CA ILE A 6 11.26 23.23 -26.18
C ILE A 6 10.35 24.44 -26.07
N ALA A 7 9.65 24.79 -27.15
CA ALA A 7 8.69 25.87 -27.15
C ALA A 7 7.62 25.58 -26.08
N GLU A 8 7.22 26.60 -25.31
CA GLU A 8 6.14 26.44 -24.35
C GLU A 8 4.86 26.00 -25.08
N PRO A 9 4.14 24.98 -24.57
CA PRO A 9 2.92 24.54 -25.20
C PRO A 9 1.92 25.69 -25.22
N THR A 10 1.22 25.80 -26.34
CA THR A 10 0.12 26.74 -26.52
C THR A 10 -0.98 26.49 -25.48
N GLN A 11 -1.83 27.49 -25.25
CA GLN A 11 -2.92 27.37 -24.27
C GLN A 11 -3.89 26.22 -24.63
N GLU A 12 -4.10 25.98 -25.92
CA GLU A 12 -4.90 24.85 -26.43
C GLU A 12 -4.23 23.51 -26.16
N GLU A 13 -2.91 23.40 -26.31
CA GLU A 13 -2.16 22.19 -25.96
C GLU A 13 -2.18 21.93 -24.46
N LYS A 14 -2.06 22.98 -23.63
CA LYS A 14 -2.18 22.86 -22.17
C LYS A 14 -3.55 22.35 -21.75
N GLU A 15 -4.62 22.88 -22.35
CA GLU A 15 -6.00 22.43 -22.09
C GLU A 15 -6.19 20.98 -22.57
N MET A 16 -5.68 20.64 -23.76
CA MET A 16 -5.71 19.27 -24.28
C MET A 16 -4.99 18.29 -23.34
N TYR A 17 -3.79 18.64 -22.87
CA TYR A 17 -3.05 17.82 -21.91
C TYR A 17 -3.80 17.70 -20.58
N PHE A 18 -4.45 18.78 -20.11
CA PHE A 18 -5.27 18.74 -18.92
C PHE A 18 -6.48 17.80 -19.08
N GLN A 19 -7.18 17.85 -20.22
CA GLN A 19 -8.29 16.93 -20.49
C GLN A 19 -7.83 15.48 -20.66
N MET A 20 -6.67 15.25 -21.28
CA MET A 20 -6.07 13.91 -21.38
C MET A 20 -5.68 13.36 -20.01
N ALA A 21 -5.06 14.18 -19.15
CA ALA A 21 -4.72 13.80 -17.79
C ALA A 21 -5.98 13.50 -16.97
N LYS A 22 -7.02 14.33 -17.09
CA LYS A 22 -8.32 14.13 -16.43
C LYS A 22 -9.03 12.86 -16.91
N LYS A 23 -8.97 12.57 -18.22
CA LYS A 23 -9.52 11.34 -18.82
C LYS A 23 -8.76 10.11 -18.33
N SER A 24 -7.43 10.13 -18.39
CA SER A 24 -6.59 9.03 -17.91
C SER A 24 -6.75 8.79 -16.41
N TYR A 25 -6.91 9.86 -15.61
CA TYR A 25 -7.23 9.76 -14.19
C TYR A 25 -8.59 9.09 -13.97
N ARG A 26 -9.65 9.51 -14.70
CA ARG A 26 -10.97 8.88 -14.61
C ARG A 26 -10.97 7.41 -15.03
N GLU A 27 -10.26 7.07 -16.10
CA GLU A 27 -10.14 5.68 -16.57
C GLU A 27 -9.39 4.81 -15.54
N LYS A 28 -8.35 5.35 -14.90
CA LYS A 28 -7.66 4.67 -13.80
C LYS A 28 -8.51 4.53 -12.54
N VAL A 29 -9.28 5.57 -12.18
CA VAL A 29 -10.22 5.51 -11.05
C VAL A 29 -11.33 4.49 -11.32
N ALA A 30 -11.92 4.46 -12.53
CA ALA A 30 -12.95 3.49 -12.89
C ALA A 30 -12.41 2.04 -12.90
N HIS A 31 -11.19 1.82 -13.41
CA HIS A 31 -10.54 0.50 -13.32
C HIS A 31 -10.21 0.10 -11.88
N LEU A 32 -9.91 1.05 -11.01
CA LEU A 32 -9.67 0.80 -9.58
C LEU A 32 -10.96 0.62 -8.79
N GLU A 33 -12.07 1.26 -9.17
CA GLU A 33 -13.41 0.98 -8.63
C GLU A 33 -13.87 -0.42 -9.05
N GLU A 34 -13.64 -0.84 -10.29
CA GLU A 34 -13.88 -2.22 -10.72
C GLU A 34 -12.96 -3.22 -9.99
N ALA A 35 -11.67 -2.89 -9.80
CA ALA A 35 -10.75 -3.72 -9.03
C ALA A 35 -11.11 -3.76 -7.53
N SER A 36 -11.63 -2.66 -6.97
CA SER A 36 -12.16 -2.57 -5.61
C SER A 36 -13.42 -3.41 -5.46
N THR A 37 -14.31 -3.39 -6.45
CA THR A 37 -15.55 -4.19 -6.45
C THR A 37 -15.22 -5.68 -6.60
N LYS A 38 -14.24 -6.04 -7.43
CA LYS A 38 -13.72 -7.42 -7.51
C LYS A 38 -12.92 -7.84 -6.27
N ASN A 39 -12.24 -6.92 -5.58
CA ASN A 39 -11.60 -7.21 -4.29
C ASN A 39 -12.61 -7.34 -3.14
N LEU A 40 -13.74 -6.63 -3.18
CA LEU A 40 -14.88 -6.84 -2.28
C LEU A 40 -15.57 -8.19 -2.52
N GLU A 41 -15.65 -8.65 -3.78
CA GLU A 41 -16.07 -10.02 -4.10
C GLU A 41 -14.99 -11.06 -3.72
N PHE A 42 -13.71 -10.72 -3.82
CA PHE A 42 -12.61 -11.57 -3.35
C PHE A 42 -12.63 -11.72 -1.82
N GLN A 43 -12.95 -10.63 -1.09
CA GLN A 43 -13.23 -10.65 0.37
C GLN A 43 -14.45 -11.50 0.72
N LYS A 44 -15.45 -11.64 -0.17
CA LYS A 44 -16.57 -12.58 0.01
C LYS A 44 -16.25 -14.02 -0.38
N SER A 45 -15.29 -14.25 -1.28
CA SER A 45 -14.82 -15.60 -1.67
C SER A 45 -13.74 -16.17 -0.76
N PHE A 46 -13.23 -15.36 0.17
CA PHE A 46 -12.51 -15.83 1.35
C PHE A 46 -13.52 -16.38 2.36
N ASP A 47 -14.15 -17.49 2.00
CA ASP A 47 -14.57 -18.52 2.95
C ASP A 47 -13.26 -19.11 3.51
N VAL A 48 -12.56 -18.28 4.30
CA VAL A 48 -11.33 -18.68 4.95
C VAL A 48 -11.77 -19.71 5.96
N THR A 49 -11.31 -20.93 5.75
CA THR A 49 -10.97 -21.84 6.83
C THR A 49 -9.86 -21.19 7.67
N ALA A 50 -10.17 -20.05 8.31
CA ALA A 50 -9.35 -19.30 9.26
C ALA A 50 -9.74 -19.74 10.67
N GLU A 51 -9.59 -21.02 10.96
CA GLU A 51 -9.52 -21.46 12.34
C GLU A 51 -8.04 -21.56 12.71
N SER A 52 -7.44 -20.45 13.20
CA SER A 52 -6.43 -20.47 14.29
C SER A 52 -5.65 -19.17 14.51
N VAL A 53 -5.65 -18.18 13.61
CA VAL A 53 -4.93 -16.92 13.85
C VAL A 53 -5.88 -15.92 14.52
N ALA A 54 -5.74 -15.71 15.83
CA ALA A 54 -6.50 -14.68 16.52
C ALA A 54 -6.27 -13.32 15.86
N HIS A 55 -7.36 -12.63 15.49
CA HIS A 55 -7.33 -11.30 14.89
C HIS A 55 -7.28 -10.24 16.00
N HIS A 56 -6.20 -9.48 16.07
CA HIS A 56 -5.99 -8.42 17.06
C HIS A 56 -6.10 -7.06 16.39
N LYS A 57 -6.72 -6.08 17.07
CA LYS A 57 -6.85 -4.74 16.50
C LYS A 57 -5.46 -4.13 16.42
N ALA A 58 -5.10 -3.60 15.25
CA ALA A 58 -3.80 -2.99 15.07
C ALA A 58 -3.91 -1.61 14.44
N SER A 59 -3.01 -0.73 14.85
CA SER A 59 -2.86 0.60 14.27
C SER A 59 -1.41 1.04 14.31
N GLY A 60 -1.00 1.77 13.28
CA GLY A 60 0.38 2.21 13.12
C GLY A 60 0.50 3.27 12.04
N ASN A 61 1.71 3.75 11.87
CA ASN A 61 2.06 4.77 10.90
C ASN A 61 3.22 4.25 10.04
N PHE A 62 3.08 4.34 8.73
CA PHE A 62 3.98 3.73 7.76
C PHE A 62 4.51 4.77 6.78
N ALA A 63 5.82 4.75 6.59
CA ALA A 63 6.48 5.45 5.50
C ALA A 63 6.62 4.50 4.30
N LEU A 64 6.18 4.98 3.14
CA LEU A 64 6.35 4.31 1.86
C LEU A 64 7.16 5.20 0.92
N ALA A 65 8.11 4.61 0.21
CA ALA A 65 8.88 5.28 -0.82
C ALA A 65 9.05 4.37 -2.03
N SER A 66 8.46 4.75 -3.16
CA SER A 66 8.54 4.06 -4.46
C SER A 66 9.36 4.82 -5.48
N ALA A 67 10.24 4.08 -6.15
CA ALA A 67 10.95 4.50 -7.34
C ALA A 67 10.69 3.50 -8.47
N PHE A 68 9.60 3.70 -9.20
CA PHE A 68 9.14 2.89 -10.35
C PHE A 68 8.92 1.42 -10.02
N ILE A 69 9.99 0.62 -10.06
CA ILE A 69 9.95 -0.83 -9.94
C ILE A 69 10.23 -1.34 -8.53
N TRP A 70 10.73 -0.48 -7.64
CA TRP A 70 11.18 -0.83 -6.30
C TRP A 70 10.59 0.10 -5.26
N SER A 71 10.28 -0.44 -4.07
CA SER A 71 9.86 0.34 -2.92
C SER A 71 10.44 -0.14 -1.61
N LYS A 72 10.59 0.83 -0.70
CA LYS A 72 10.78 0.59 0.73
C LYS A 72 9.48 0.91 1.49
N VAL A 73 9.14 0.05 2.44
CA VAL A 73 7.99 0.22 3.34
C VAL A 73 8.47 -0.01 4.77
N SER A 74 8.18 0.91 5.68
CA SER A 74 8.58 0.77 7.09
C SER A 74 7.59 1.44 8.03
N SER A 75 7.39 0.87 9.21
CA SER A 75 6.69 1.54 10.29
C SER A 75 7.52 2.71 10.81
N VAL A 76 6.97 3.92 10.85
CA VAL A 76 7.63 5.12 11.40
C VAL A 76 7.68 5.04 12.92
N ASN A 77 6.58 4.58 13.52
CA ASN A 77 6.45 4.30 14.95
C ASN A 77 6.02 2.84 15.13
N PRO A 78 6.31 2.23 16.30
CA PRO A 78 5.84 0.89 16.59
C PRO A 78 4.33 0.74 16.37
N ILE A 79 3.95 -0.30 15.66
CA ILE A 79 2.57 -0.70 15.42
C ILE A 79 2.02 -1.28 16.71
N SER A 80 0.93 -0.71 17.22
CA SER A 80 0.23 -1.24 18.40
C SER A 80 -0.67 -2.40 17.97
N ILE A 81 -0.55 -3.54 18.64
CA ILE A 81 -1.38 -4.73 18.51
C ILE A 81 -2.08 -4.94 19.83
N ASP A 82 -3.38 -4.66 19.84
CA ASP A 82 -4.15 -4.39 21.05
C ASP A 82 -3.46 -3.36 21.97
N ASP A 83 -3.99 -3.12 23.17
CA ASP A 83 -3.46 -2.10 24.09
C ASP A 83 -2.14 -2.52 24.80
N SER A 84 -1.42 -3.55 24.32
CA SER A 84 -0.28 -4.12 25.07
C SER A 84 0.94 -4.56 24.27
N ALA A 85 0.82 -5.01 23.02
CA ALA A 85 1.98 -5.44 22.23
C ALA A 85 2.35 -4.40 21.18
N LYS A 86 3.66 -4.21 20.95
CA LYS A 86 4.17 -3.29 19.93
C LYS A 86 5.21 -3.99 19.05
N VAL A 87 5.13 -3.77 17.74
CA VAL A 87 6.06 -4.33 16.77
C VAL A 87 6.51 -3.27 15.76
N ASN A 88 7.73 -3.39 15.27
CA ASN A 88 8.22 -2.62 14.12
C ASN A 88 8.14 -3.49 12.87
N PHE A 89 8.01 -2.85 11.71
CA PHE A 89 8.05 -3.51 10.40
C PHE A 89 9.01 -2.77 9.47
N GLU A 90 9.85 -3.52 8.76
CA GLU A 90 10.62 -3.02 7.62
C GLU A 90 10.55 -4.03 6.47
N GLY A 91 10.30 -3.55 5.26
CA GLY A 91 10.21 -4.40 4.07
C GLY A 91 10.58 -3.67 2.79
N GLN A 92 10.85 -4.48 1.77
CA GLN A 92 11.11 -4.04 0.41
C GLN A 92 10.17 -4.77 -0.54
N ALA A 93 9.69 -4.05 -1.55
CA ALA A 93 8.75 -4.57 -2.53
C ALA A 93 9.17 -4.22 -3.95
N TRP A 94 8.70 -5.03 -4.88
CA TRP A 94 8.84 -4.84 -6.31
C TRP A 94 7.46 -4.82 -6.95
N GLY A 95 7.30 -4.00 -7.98
CA GLY A 95 6.03 -3.80 -8.66
C GLY A 95 5.99 -2.41 -9.30
N VAL A 96 4.83 -1.98 -9.78
CA VAL A 96 4.73 -0.67 -10.44
C VAL A 96 4.18 0.35 -9.46
N GLY A 97 4.93 1.42 -9.23
CA GLY A 97 4.45 2.56 -8.47
C GLY A 97 5.48 3.69 -8.38
N LEU A 98 4.98 4.89 -8.10
CA LEU A 98 5.78 6.10 -8.04
C LEU A 98 5.28 6.95 -6.89
N GLY A 99 6.21 7.63 -6.20
CA GLY A 99 5.90 8.56 -5.13
C GLY A 99 6.19 7.96 -3.76
N GLY A 100 5.62 8.55 -2.73
CA GLY A 100 5.82 8.10 -1.37
C GLY A 100 4.94 8.90 -0.42
N GLY A 101 5.02 8.56 0.85
CA GLY A 101 4.17 9.19 1.82
C GLY A 101 4.29 8.63 3.22
N ASP A 102 3.60 9.32 4.11
CA ASP A 102 3.37 8.88 5.48
C ASP A 102 1.88 8.57 5.67
N ILE A 103 1.58 7.35 6.12
CA ILE A 103 0.25 6.75 6.06
C ILE A 103 -0.14 6.27 7.45
N TRP A 104 -1.25 6.78 7.98
CA TRP A 104 -1.86 6.26 9.20
C TRP A 104 -2.77 5.11 8.84
N MET A 105 -2.47 3.94 9.37
CA MET A 105 -3.14 2.70 9.01
C MET A 105 -3.76 2.05 10.24
N GLY A 106 -4.93 1.45 10.04
CA GLY A 106 -5.62 0.64 11.02
C GLY A 106 -6.13 -0.65 10.38
N GLY A 107 -6.37 -1.67 11.20
CA GLY A 107 -6.89 -2.93 10.72
C GLY A 107 -6.68 -4.01 11.77
N TRP A 108 -6.27 -5.18 11.31
CA TRP A 108 -5.99 -6.31 12.18
C TRP A 108 -4.65 -6.95 11.85
N LEU A 109 -3.98 -7.47 12.87
CA LEU A 109 -2.80 -8.30 12.73
C LEU A 109 -2.94 -9.53 13.63
N ALA A 110 -2.16 -10.57 13.36
CA ALA A 110 -1.92 -11.64 14.31
C ALA A 110 -1.20 -11.10 15.55
N ASN A 111 -1.18 -11.88 16.63
CA ASN A 111 -0.40 -11.49 17.82
C ASN A 111 1.10 -11.35 17.50
N ALA A 112 1.82 -10.59 18.33
CA ALA A 112 3.23 -10.30 18.12
C ALA A 112 4.13 -11.55 18.04
N ASN A 113 3.77 -12.65 18.71
CA ASN A 113 4.55 -13.90 18.66
C ASN A 113 4.45 -14.56 17.29
N VAL A 114 3.27 -14.52 16.66
CA VAL A 114 3.04 -15.03 15.31
C VAL A 114 3.73 -14.13 14.28
N LEU A 115 3.68 -12.81 14.45
CA LEU A 115 4.27 -11.87 13.49
C LEU A 115 5.79 -11.92 13.47
N ASN A 116 6.45 -11.95 14.64
CA ASN A 116 7.89 -11.76 14.77
C ASN A 116 8.73 -12.62 13.81
N GLY A 117 9.62 -11.99 13.04
CA GLY A 117 10.40 -12.60 11.98
C GLY A 117 9.90 -12.23 10.57
N ASP A 118 10.34 -13.00 9.59
CA ASP A 118 10.13 -12.70 8.18
C ASP A 118 8.69 -12.98 7.72
N VAL A 119 8.20 -12.10 6.86
CA VAL A 119 6.88 -12.17 6.22
C VAL A 119 6.99 -11.78 4.75
N LYS A 120 6.05 -12.28 3.96
CA LYS A 120 5.72 -11.69 2.66
C LYS A 120 4.65 -10.63 2.85
N PHE A 121 4.64 -9.63 1.99
CA PHE A 121 3.58 -8.62 2.00
C PHE A 121 3.23 -8.18 0.59
N GLN A 122 2.03 -7.65 0.42
CA GLN A 122 1.62 -6.93 -0.76
C GLN A 122 0.97 -5.63 -0.34
N PHE A 123 1.07 -4.60 -1.18
CA PHE A 123 0.33 -3.38 -0.95
C PHE A 123 -0.21 -2.79 -2.24
N VAL A 124 -1.38 -2.17 -2.12
CA VAL A 124 -2.01 -1.39 -3.16
C VAL A 124 -2.23 0.01 -2.62
N THR A 125 -1.87 1.01 -3.40
CA THR A 125 -1.89 2.40 -2.97
C THR A 125 -2.49 3.30 -4.04
N HIS A 126 -3.34 4.20 -3.57
CA HIS A 126 -3.94 5.31 -4.28
C HIS A 126 -3.75 6.57 -3.42
N PRO A 127 -3.74 7.79 -4.00
CA PRO A 127 -3.63 9.04 -3.24
C PRO A 127 -4.53 9.19 -2.01
N ALA A 128 -5.66 8.47 -1.95
CA ALA A 128 -6.60 8.53 -0.83
C ALA A 128 -6.43 7.39 0.18
N VAL A 129 -6.02 6.20 -0.27
CA VAL A 129 -6.03 4.97 0.53
C VAL A 129 -4.85 4.08 0.14
N THR A 130 -4.22 3.48 1.14
CA THR A 130 -3.29 2.37 0.97
C THR A 130 -3.75 1.20 1.81
N GLU A 131 -3.63 0.00 1.25
CA GLU A 131 -3.83 -1.27 1.94
C GLU A 131 -2.55 -2.10 1.87
N ILE A 132 -2.16 -2.70 2.99
CA ILE A 132 -1.03 -3.63 3.10
C ILE A 132 -1.52 -4.92 3.72
N SER A 133 -1.28 -6.04 3.05
CA SER A 133 -1.60 -7.39 3.53
C SER A 133 -0.32 -8.18 3.77
N PHE A 134 -0.24 -8.84 4.92
CA PHE A 134 0.94 -9.58 5.39
C PHE A 134 0.66 -11.08 5.41
N TYR A 135 1.65 -11.85 4.98
CA TYR A 135 1.57 -13.30 4.86
C TYR A 135 2.77 -13.97 5.51
N LYS A 136 2.51 -14.99 6.33
CA LYS A 136 3.54 -15.84 6.92
C LYS A 136 3.25 -17.29 6.57
N ASN A 137 4.23 -17.97 5.98
CA ASN A 137 4.10 -19.36 5.54
C ASN A 137 2.87 -19.62 4.65
N GLY A 138 2.50 -18.65 3.80
CA GLY A 138 1.34 -18.73 2.91
C GLY A 138 -0.01 -18.34 3.55
N THR A 139 -0.05 -18.11 4.86
CA THR A 139 -1.26 -17.69 5.58
C THR A 139 -1.29 -16.18 5.78
N CYS A 140 -2.45 -15.54 5.57
CA CYS A 140 -2.64 -14.13 5.89
C CYS A 140 -2.56 -13.92 7.42
N VAL A 141 -1.63 -13.09 7.86
CA VAL A 141 -1.39 -12.77 9.28
C VAL A 141 -1.72 -11.32 9.61
N GLY A 142 -2.31 -10.58 8.68
CA GLY A 142 -2.76 -9.23 8.95
C GLY A 142 -3.06 -8.42 7.71
N VAL A 143 -3.96 -7.45 7.88
CA VAL A 143 -4.32 -6.45 6.87
C VAL A 143 -4.44 -5.11 7.56
N LEU A 144 -3.72 -4.11 7.04
CA LEU A 144 -3.78 -2.73 7.47
C LEU A 144 -4.23 -1.86 6.29
N ALA A 145 -5.18 -0.96 6.53
CA ALA A 145 -5.63 0.00 5.54
C ALA A 145 -5.71 1.40 6.15
N GLY A 146 -5.48 2.43 5.34
CA GLY A 146 -5.57 3.79 5.83
C GLY A 146 -5.19 4.83 4.79
N GLY A 147 -5.14 6.08 5.25
CA GLY A 147 -4.84 7.25 4.42
C GLY A 147 -3.84 8.15 5.10
N GLY A 148 -3.30 9.11 4.35
CA GLY A 148 -2.32 10.05 4.88
C GLY A 148 -1.75 10.96 3.82
N LEU A 149 -0.57 11.51 4.09
CA LEU A 149 0.18 12.31 3.13
C LEU A 149 0.82 11.35 2.13
N ASN A 150 0.03 10.89 1.17
CA ASN A 150 0.41 9.88 0.21
C ASN A 150 0.24 10.39 -1.22
N VAL A 151 1.34 10.50 -1.97
CA VAL A 151 1.30 10.80 -3.42
C VAL A 151 1.55 9.55 -4.27
N GLN A 152 1.47 8.38 -3.66
CA GLN A 152 1.79 7.10 -4.29
C GLN A 152 0.57 6.52 -5.01
N LEU A 153 0.84 5.95 -6.18
CA LEU A 153 -0.10 5.13 -6.94
C LEU A 153 0.63 3.87 -7.39
N GLY A 154 0.06 2.70 -7.10
CA GLY A 154 0.68 1.45 -7.53
C GLY A 154 0.18 0.20 -6.83
N SER A 155 0.72 -0.93 -7.28
CA SER A 155 0.54 -2.25 -6.67
C SER A 155 1.87 -2.97 -6.66
N MET A 156 2.29 -3.46 -5.49
CA MET A 156 3.59 -4.08 -5.29
C MET A 156 3.53 -5.25 -4.30
N GLY A 157 4.48 -6.18 -4.44
CA GLY A 157 4.66 -7.32 -3.56
C GLY A 157 6.12 -7.49 -3.13
N GLY A 158 6.34 -8.03 -1.94
CA GLY A 158 7.66 -8.04 -1.34
C GLY A 158 7.83 -8.91 -0.12
N SER A 159 8.94 -8.67 0.58
CA SER A 159 9.24 -9.30 1.86
C SER A 159 9.74 -8.28 2.86
N GLY A 160 9.43 -8.52 4.11
CA GLY A 160 9.89 -7.72 5.23
C GLY A 160 9.98 -8.53 6.50
N THR A 161 10.32 -7.86 7.59
CA THR A 161 10.53 -8.48 8.88
C THR A 161 9.79 -7.68 9.93
N PHE A 162 9.01 -8.38 10.76
CA PHE A 162 8.50 -7.82 12.00
C PHE A 162 9.51 -8.06 13.12
N SER A 163 9.77 -7.05 13.92
CA SER A 163 10.57 -7.16 15.14
C SER A 163 9.79 -6.66 16.35
N LYS A 164 10.12 -7.15 17.54
CA LYS A 164 9.65 -6.52 18.78
C LYS A 164 10.15 -5.07 18.83
N ALA A 165 9.27 -4.18 19.29
CA ALA A 165 9.59 -2.77 19.52
C ALA A 165 10.21 -2.52 20.89
#